data_AF-A0A9X3PQX4-F1
#
_entry.id   AF-A0A9X3PQX4-F1
#
_cell.length_a   1.000
_cell.length_b   1.000
_cell.length_c   1.000
_cell.angle_alpha   90.00
_cell.angle_beta   90.00
_cell.angle_gamma   90.00
#
_symmetry.space_group_name_H-M   'P 1'
#
loop_
_entity.id
_entity.type
_entity.pdbx_description
1 polymer ?
#
loop_
_entity_poly.entity_id
_entity_poly.type
_entity_poly.pdbx_seq_one_letter_code
_entity_poly.pdbx_strand_id
1 'polypeptide(L)' 'MGKDSTGEEIVRRLNVVIALLLERSGDESSISIADRITKLADLGVSPAEIGRILGKPSNYVTATLDRRKGQQRKAKRQ' A
#
# COMPACT_ATOMS: atom_id res chain seq x y z
N MET A 1 22.88 7.03 20.67
CA MET A 1 21.44 7.20 20.37
C MET A 1 21.07 6.18 19.29
N GLY A 2 20.99 4.90 19.68
CA GLY A 2 20.66 3.80 18.77
C GLY A 2 19.14 3.63 18.73
N LYS A 3 18.52 4.20 17.70
CA LYS A 3 17.06 4.23 17.55
C LYS A 3 16.59 2.96 16.84
N ASP A 4 15.81 2.15 17.55
CA ASP A 4 14.58 1.50 17.07
C ASP A 4 14.63 0.59 15.81
N SER A 5 15.81 0.08 15.42
CA SER A 5 15.97 -0.75 14.22
C SER A 5 15.15 -2.06 14.24
N THR A 6 14.88 -2.61 15.43
CA THR A 6 14.14 -3.87 15.58
C THR A 6 12.63 -3.70 15.40
N GLY A 7 12.07 -2.57 15.86
CA GLY A 7 10.62 -2.31 15.75
C GLY A 7 10.20 -2.08 14.30
N GLU A 8 10.98 -1.28 13.57
CA GLU A 8 10.75 -1.03 12.14
C GLU A 8 10.88 -2.31 11.30
N GLU A 9 11.83 -3.17 11.65
CA GLU A 9 12.00 -4.46 10.98
C GLU A 9 10.81 -5.40 11.21
N ILE A 10 10.29 -5.43 12.45
CA ILE A 10 9.09 -6.21 12.79
C ILE A 10 7.87 -5.69 12.02
N VAL A 11 7.66 -4.38 11.98
CA VAL A 11 6.54 -3.76 11.24
C VAL A 11 6.64 -4.08 9.75
N ARG A 12 7.84 -4.00 9.16
CA ARG A 12 8.06 -4.37 7.75
C ARG A 12 7.73 -5.84 7.49
N ARG A 13 8.18 -6.75 8.36
CA ARG A 13 7.89 -8.20 8.23
C ARG A 13 6.39 -8.48 8.37
N LEU A 14 5.71 -7.83 9.31
CA LEU A 14 4.26 -7.97 9.49
C LEU A 14 3.48 -7.46 8.28
N ASN A 15 3.88 -6.33 7.68
CA ASN A 15 3.26 -5.81 6.46
C ASN A 15 3.40 -6.77 5.27
N VAL A 16 4.56 -7.43 5.13
CA VAL A 16 4.78 -8.46 4.10
C VAL A 16 3.88 -9.68 4.34
N VAL A 17 3.77 -10.16 5.58
CA VAL A 17 2.88 -11.28 5.93
C VAL A 17 1.42 -10.93 5.64
N ILE A 18 0.97 -9.73 6.00
CA ILE A 18 -0.38 -9.26 5.71
C ILE A 18 -0.63 -9.20 4.20
N ALA A 19 0.33 -8.71 3.41
CA ALA A 19 0.22 -8.68 1.95
C ALA A 19 0.11 -10.09 1.34
N LEU A 20 0.89 -11.05 1.82
CA LEU A 20 0.85 -12.46 1.37
C LEU A 20 -0.45 -13.16 1.80
N LEU A 21 -0.98 -12.85 2.99
CA LEU A 21 -2.26 -13.39 3.45
C LEU A 21 -3.43 -12.83 2.63
N LEU A 22 -3.37 -11.55 2.25
CA LEU A 22 -4.34 -10.95 1.33
C LEU A 22 -4.33 -11.61 -0.06
N GLU A 23 -3.23 -12.23 -0.47
CA GLU A 23 -3.15 -12.97 -1.75
C GLU A 23 -3.74 -14.38 -1.67
N ARG A 24 -3.84 -14.98 -0.47
CA ARG A 24 -4.21 -16.39 -0.28
C ARG A 24 -5.63 -16.62 0.24
N SER A 25 -6.28 -15.61 0.84
CA SER A 25 -7.46 -15.82 1.69
C SER A 25 -8.85 -15.71 1.03
N GLY A 26 -8.98 -15.62 -0.29
CA GLY A 26 -10.26 -15.94 -0.94
C GLY A 26 -10.70 -14.98 -2.04
N ASP A 27 -11.19 -15.57 -3.12
CA ASP A 27 -11.73 -14.95 -4.33
C ASP A 27 -10.81 -13.92 -5.01
N GLU A 28 -10.17 -14.36 -6.10
CA GLU A 28 -9.31 -13.59 -7.01
C GLU A 28 -9.94 -12.32 -7.63
N SER A 29 -11.14 -11.89 -7.22
CA SER A 29 -11.98 -10.96 -7.99
C SER A 29 -12.39 -9.65 -7.32
N SER A 30 -11.93 -9.27 -6.11
CA SER A 30 -12.54 -8.10 -5.42
C SER A 30 -11.65 -6.90 -5.06
N ILE A 31 -10.32 -7.01 -5.03
CA ILE A 31 -9.46 -5.86 -4.64
C ILE A 31 -8.51 -5.50 -5.76
N SER A 32 -8.74 -4.35 -6.39
CA SER A 32 -7.87 -3.87 -7.45
C SER A 32 -6.46 -3.56 -6.92
N ILE A 33 -5.45 -3.62 -7.77
CA ILE A 33 -4.08 -3.16 -7.42
C ILE A 33 -4.11 -1.72 -6.87
N ALA A 34 -5.00 -0.87 -7.36
CA ALA A 34 -5.14 0.49 -6.87
C ALA A 34 -5.69 0.54 -5.42
N ASP A 35 -6.60 -0.35 -5.06
CA ASP A 35 -7.09 -0.46 -3.68
C ASP A 35 -5.99 -1.00 -2.75
N ARG A 36 -5.20 -1.97 -3.22
CA ARG A 36 -4.03 -2.48 -2.48
C ARG A 36 -2.99 -1.38 -2.23
N ILE A 37 -2.69 -0.57 -3.25
CA ILE A 37 -1.79 0.59 -3.14
C ILE A 37 -2.33 1.60 -2.12
N THR A 38 -3.61 1.93 -2.21
CA THR A 38 -4.24 2.91 -1.29
C THR A 38 -4.19 2.40 0.14
N LYS A 39 -4.57 1.14 0.38
CA LYS A 39 -4.58 0.53 1.70
C LYS A 39 -3.19 0.51 2.35
N LEU A 40 -2.14 0.17 1.60
CA LEU A 40 -0.78 0.20 2.12
C LEU A 40 -0.30 1.63 2.42
N ALA A 41 -0.68 2.62 1.59
CA ALA A 41 -0.36 4.01 1.86
C ALA A 41 -1.09 4.56 3.10
N ASP A 42 -2.35 4.17 3.31
CA ASP A 42 -3.13 4.51 4.51
C ASP A 42 -2.52 3.91 5.79
N LEU A 43 -1.80 2.79 5.66
CA LEU A 43 -1.01 2.17 6.72
C LEU A 43 0.39 2.81 6.91
N GLY A 44 0.67 3.90 6.21
CA GLY A 44 1.93 4.64 6.32
C GLY A 44 3.11 4.04 5.55
N VAL A 45 2.87 3.05 4.68
CA VAL A 45 3.94 2.47 3.85
C VAL A 45 4.34 3.45 2.75
N SER A 46 5.63 3.69 2.59
CA SER A 46 6.14 4.63 1.58
C SER A 46 5.88 4.12 0.14
N PRO A 47 5.67 4.99 -0.86
CA PRO A 47 5.43 4.58 -2.25
C PRO A 47 6.51 3.66 -2.83
N ALA A 48 7.77 3.90 -2.49
CA ALA A 48 8.88 3.06 -2.91
C ALA A 48 8.81 1.65 -2.30
N GLU A 49 8.38 1.53 -1.05
CA GLU A 49 8.23 0.25 -0.35
C GLU A 49 6.99 -0.50 -0.82
N ILE A 50 5.88 0.20 -1.07
CA ILE A 50 4.69 -0.36 -1.73
C ILE A 50 5.06 -0.96 -3.09
N GLY A 51 5.85 -0.25 -3.89
CA GLY A 51 6.31 -0.73 -5.20
C GLY A 51 7.13 -2.02 -5.09
N ARG A 52 8.01 -2.11 -4.10
CA ARG A 52 8.77 -3.34 -3.81
C ARG A 52 7.87 -4.50 -3.38
N ILE A 53 6.89 -4.25 -2.51
CA ILE A 53 5.96 -5.28 -2.00
C ILE A 53 5.05 -5.82 -3.11
N LEU A 54 4.52 -4.93 -3.95
CA LEU A 54 3.52 -5.29 -4.98
C LEU A 54 4.14 -5.58 -6.36
N GLY A 55 5.46 -5.51 -6.51
CA GLY A 55 6.14 -5.69 -7.80
C GLY A 55 5.77 -4.62 -8.84
N LYS A 56 5.62 -3.36 -8.42
CA LYS A 56 5.25 -2.22 -9.28
C LYS A 56 6.30 -1.11 -9.24
N PRO A 57 6.51 -0.37 -10.36
CA PRO A 57 7.37 0.81 -10.36
C PRO A 57 6.87 1.89 -9.39
N SER A 58 7.80 2.58 -8.71
CA SER A 58 7.45 3.69 -7.79
C SER A 58 6.55 4.74 -8.45
N ASN A 59 6.84 5.10 -9.70
CA ASN A 59 6.04 6.07 -10.46
C ASN A 59 4.58 5.61 -10.68
N TYR A 60 4.36 4.31 -10.86
CA TYR A 60 3.01 3.73 -10.97
C TYR A 60 2.24 3.86 -9.66
N VAL A 61 2.91 3.62 -8.52
CA VAL A 61 2.32 3.76 -7.19
C VAL A 61 1.92 5.21 -6.93
N THR A 62 2.83 6.16 -7.17
CA THR A 62 2.57 7.60 -6.99
C THR A 62 1.41 8.09 -7.86
N ALA A 63 1.43 7.76 -9.16
CA ALA A 63 0.35 8.13 -10.07
C ALA A 63 -1.01 7.56 -9.64
N THR A 64 -1.03 6.35 -9.08
CA THR A 64 -2.25 5.72 -8.55
C THR A 64 -2.79 6.46 -7.34
N LEU A 65 -1.93 6.83 -6.39
CA LEU A 65 -2.32 7.61 -5.21
C LEU A 65 -2.84 9.00 -5.57
N ASP A 66 -2.19 9.68 -6.52
CA ASP A 66 -2.60 11.00 -6.98
C ASP A 66 -3.98 10.96 -7.65
N ARG A 67 -4.21 9.94 -8.49
CA ARG A 67 -5.51 9.72 -9.13
C ARG A 67 -6.62 9.49 -8.10
N ARG A 68 -6.35 8.71 -7.05
CA ARG A 68 -7.32 8.44 -5.95
C ARG A 68 -7.62 9.70 -5.14
N LYS A 69 -6.62 10.50 -4.79
CA LYS A 69 -6.83 11.80 -4.12
C LYS A 69 -7.68 12.76 -4.95
N GLY A 70 -7.45 12.78 -6.27
CA GLY A 70 -8.25 13.56 -7.20
C GLY A 70 -9.72 13.12 -7.25
N GLN A 71 -9.98 11.82 -7.20
CA GLN A 71 -11.34 11.25 -7.18
C GLN A 71 -12.08 11.57 -5.86
N GLN A 72 -11.42 11.42 -4.71
CA GLN A 72 -12.00 11.76 -3.40
C GLN A 72 -12.41 13.24 -3.31
N ARG A 73 -11.60 14.16 -3.85
CA ARG A 73 -11.92 15.59 -3.90
C ARG A 73 -13.15 15.91 -4.74
N LYS A 74 -13.39 15.15 -5.82
CA LYS A 74 -14.58 15.32 -6.68
C LYS A 74 -15.84 14.77 -6.00
N ALA A 75 -15.74 13.61 -5.33
CA ALA A 75 -16.87 13.02 -4.62
C ALA A 75 -17.37 13.89 -3.45
N LYS A 76 -16.48 14.62 -2.77
CA LYS A 76 -16.86 15.53 -1.67
C LYS A 76 -17.57 16.82 -2.12
N ARG A 77 -17.59 17.11 -3.42
CA ARG A 77 -18.18 18.34 -4.01
C ARG A 77 -19.56 18.11 -4.65
N GLN A 78 -20.02 16.87 -4.73
CA GLN A 78 -21.36 16.49 -5.16
C GLN A 78 -22.21 16.17 -3.93
#